data_AF-A0A8S2ED88-F1
#
_entry.id   AF-A0A8S2ED88-F1
#
_cell.length_a   1.000
_cell.length_b   1.000
_cell.length_c   1.000
_cell.angle_alpha   90.00
_cell.angle_beta   90.00
_cell.angle_gamma   90.00
#
_symmetry.space_group_name_H-M   'P 1'
#
loop_
_entity.id
_entity.type
_entity.pdbx_description
1 polymer ?
#
loop_
_entity_poly.entity_id
_entity_poly.type
_entity_poly.pdbx_seq_one_letter_code
_entity_poly.pdbx_strand_id
1 'polypeptide(L)'
;MAATSQSSKFLPPTNKQQLKALGGIYKLNGDIRRAITVGIDESFLPIPIPKGGDWLDVHEETGQTVGEYVKMSKTIPTSTHELFCIGVTMADLYPQADWNFVYGEADIDRGIGLWSFARLDPLFPLTEEQQWQIPTEEQRILILKRAIGVFLHELIHLFGMEHCIYYLCMMNGTEHEEEMDEQPLYLCPVCLRKLYSSLEKVDFDVIRMYQGILDVCKKFNFKEEAE
;
A
#
# COMPACT_ATOMS: atom_id res chain seq x y z
N MET A 1 23.31 -15.00 22.96
CA MET A 1 22.34 -14.51 23.97
C MET A 1 20.97 -14.67 23.36
N ALA A 2 20.07 -15.40 24.02
CA ALA A 2 18.75 -15.69 23.47
C ALA A 2 17.93 -14.40 23.36
N ALA A 3 17.48 -14.06 22.15
CA ALA A 3 16.49 -13.02 21.94
C ALA A 3 15.18 -13.47 22.60
N THR A 4 14.79 -12.80 23.67
CA THR A 4 13.47 -12.95 24.26
C THR A 4 12.46 -12.47 23.24
N SER A 5 11.71 -13.38 22.61
CA SER A 5 10.56 -13.06 21.77
C SER A 5 9.49 -12.41 22.65
N GLN A 6 9.44 -11.08 22.66
CA GLN A 6 8.20 -10.42 23.05
C GLN A 6 7.20 -10.74 21.96
N SER A 7 6.09 -11.37 22.33
CA SER A 7 4.98 -11.54 21.39
C SER A 7 4.43 -10.16 21.07
N SER A 8 4.24 -9.86 19.78
CA SER A 8 3.56 -8.65 19.34
C SER A 8 2.32 -8.36 20.18
N LYS A 9 2.13 -7.09 20.55
CA LYS A 9 0.91 -6.64 21.22
C LYS A 9 -0.28 -6.55 20.26
N PHE A 10 -0.02 -6.53 18.95
CA PHE A 10 -1.06 -6.42 17.95
C PHE A 10 -1.86 -7.71 17.86
N LEU A 11 -3.19 -7.56 17.85
CA LEU A 11 -4.12 -8.66 17.63
C LEU A 11 -4.89 -8.36 16.35
N PRO A 12 -4.83 -9.23 15.33
CA PRO A 12 -5.60 -9.04 14.10
C PRO A 12 -7.08 -8.80 14.37
N PRO A 13 -7.72 -7.82 13.69
CA PRO A 13 -9.12 -7.52 13.92
C PRO A 13 -10.03 -8.72 13.60
N THR A 14 -11.01 -8.95 14.46
CA THR A 14 -12.07 -9.94 14.21
C THR A 14 -12.90 -9.58 12.99
N ASN A 15 -13.56 -10.56 12.37
CA ASN A 15 -14.51 -10.33 11.27
C ASN A 15 -15.55 -9.25 11.60
N LYS A 16 -16.00 -9.17 12.85
CA LYS A 16 -16.93 -8.12 13.30
C LYS A 16 -16.30 -6.73 13.26
N GLN A 17 -15.04 -6.59 13.66
CA GLN A 17 -14.30 -5.32 13.58
C GLN A 17 -14.02 -4.93 12.13
N GLN A 18 -13.62 -5.88 11.29
CA GLN A 18 -13.39 -5.64 9.86
C GLN A 18 -14.68 -5.18 9.15
N LEU A 19 -15.81 -5.86 9.36
CA LEU A 19 -17.10 -5.46 8.78
C LEU A 19 -17.57 -4.10 9.32
N LYS A 20 -17.29 -3.80 10.60
CA LYS A 20 -17.54 -2.47 11.17
C LYS A 20 -16.69 -1.40 10.49
N ALA A 21 -15.43 -1.67 10.22
CA ALA A 21 -14.52 -0.75 9.54
C ALA A 21 -14.90 -0.53 8.08
N LEU A 22 -15.33 -1.58 7.39
CA LEU A 22 -15.87 -1.51 6.03
C LEU A 22 -17.13 -0.66 5.97
N GLY A 23 -18.03 -0.81 6.95
CA GLY A 23 -19.34 -0.13 6.99
C GLY A 23 -20.35 -0.70 6.00
N GLY A 24 -21.54 -0.09 5.90
CA GLY A 24 -22.62 -0.61 5.04
C GLY A 24 -22.40 -0.39 3.55
N ILE A 25 -22.45 -1.45 2.74
CA ILE A 25 -22.13 -1.45 1.29
C ILE A 25 -23.36 -1.42 0.35
N TYR A 26 -24.57 -1.52 0.89
CA TYR A 26 -25.79 -1.73 0.10
C TYR A 26 -26.18 -0.57 -0.82
N LYS A 27 -25.71 0.65 -0.52
CA LYS A 27 -25.99 1.85 -1.32
C LYS A 27 -24.99 2.09 -2.46
N LEU A 28 -23.95 1.26 -2.56
CA LEU A 28 -22.95 1.40 -3.61
C LEU A 28 -23.46 0.83 -4.94
N ASN A 29 -22.89 1.32 -6.06
CA ASN A 29 -23.15 0.76 -7.38
C ASN A 29 -22.86 -0.76 -7.38
N GLY A 30 -23.61 -1.52 -8.17
CA GLY A 30 -23.49 -2.98 -8.26
C GLY A 30 -22.06 -3.49 -8.51
N ASP A 31 -21.25 -2.79 -9.30
CA ASP A 31 -19.90 -3.25 -9.67
C ASP A 31 -18.92 -3.12 -8.49
N ILE A 32 -18.80 -1.93 -7.92
CA ILE A 32 -18.01 -1.71 -6.71
C ILE A 32 -18.54 -2.55 -5.54
N ARG A 33 -19.86 -2.69 -5.39
CA ARG A 33 -20.45 -3.51 -4.33
C ARG A 33 -19.98 -4.96 -4.47
N ARG A 34 -20.00 -5.53 -5.67
CA ARG A 34 -19.46 -6.88 -5.91
C ARG A 34 -17.98 -6.95 -5.58
N ALA A 35 -17.19 -5.98 -6.03
CA ALA A 35 -15.75 -5.92 -5.81
C ALA A 35 -15.33 -5.85 -4.33
N ILE A 36 -16.16 -5.31 -3.43
CA ILE A 36 -15.85 -5.21 -1.99
C ILE A 36 -16.68 -6.14 -1.11
N THR A 37 -17.50 -7.02 -1.68
CA THR A 37 -18.32 -7.90 -0.85
C THR A 37 -17.45 -8.98 -0.21
N VAL A 38 -17.40 -8.95 1.11
CA VAL A 38 -16.63 -9.92 1.91
C VAL A 38 -17.44 -11.20 2.10
N GLY A 39 -16.77 -12.36 2.03
CA GLY A 39 -17.36 -13.66 2.38
C GLY A 39 -18.17 -14.33 1.27
N ILE A 40 -18.09 -13.83 0.04
CA ILE A 40 -18.55 -14.57 -1.16
C ILE A 40 -17.51 -15.63 -1.53
N ASP A 41 -16.23 -15.30 -1.37
CA ASP A 41 -15.07 -16.14 -1.67
C ASP A 41 -13.91 -15.77 -0.71
N GLU A 42 -12.75 -16.40 -0.92
CA GLU A 42 -11.53 -16.19 -0.14
C GLU A 42 -10.68 -15.01 -0.67
N SER A 43 -11.25 -14.09 -1.47
CA SER A 43 -10.49 -13.00 -2.10
C SER A 43 -9.89 -11.98 -1.13
N PHE A 44 -10.32 -11.97 0.14
CA PHE A 44 -9.85 -11.00 1.13
C PHE A 44 -9.41 -11.69 2.41
N LEU A 45 -8.10 -11.85 2.54
CA LEU A 45 -7.49 -12.45 3.72
C LEU A 45 -7.40 -11.44 4.87
N PRO A 46 -7.69 -11.84 6.12
CA PRO A 46 -7.40 -11.00 7.28
C PRO A 46 -5.89 -10.71 7.33
N ILE A 47 -5.53 -9.57 7.93
CA ILE A 47 -4.11 -9.28 8.16
C ILE A 47 -3.51 -10.39 9.05
N PRO A 48 -2.32 -10.93 8.74
CA PRO A 48 -1.70 -11.95 9.57
C PRO A 48 -1.29 -11.39 10.93
N ILE A 49 -0.97 -12.28 11.87
CA ILE A 49 -0.26 -11.90 13.09
C ILE A 49 1.17 -11.50 12.67
N PRO A 50 1.67 -10.32 13.05
CA PRO A 50 3.00 -9.88 12.67
C PRO A 50 4.07 -10.80 13.26
N LYS A 51 5.12 -11.04 12.47
CA LYS A 51 6.36 -11.69 12.93
C LYS A 51 7.16 -10.69 13.77
N GLY A 52 8.17 -11.19 14.47
CA GLY A 52 9.04 -10.33 15.28
C GLY A 52 9.81 -9.34 14.40
N GLY A 53 9.67 -8.04 14.68
CA GLY A 53 10.28 -6.96 13.90
C GLY A 53 9.46 -6.47 12.70
N ASP A 54 8.29 -7.05 12.42
CA ASP A 54 7.35 -6.51 11.43
C ASP A 54 6.76 -5.18 11.93
N TRP A 55 6.22 -4.37 11.02
CA TRP A 55 5.71 -3.03 11.33
C TRP A 55 4.75 -3.02 12.52
N LEU A 56 3.75 -3.90 12.55
CA LEU A 56 2.76 -3.98 13.63
C LEU A 56 3.26 -4.71 14.90
N ASP A 57 4.48 -5.25 14.89
CA ASP A 57 5.16 -5.71 16.11
C ASP A 57 5.81 -4.54 16.86
N VAL A 58 6.35 -3.56 16.11
CA VAL A 58 7.11 -2.44 16.66
C VAL A 58 6.32 -1.12 16.74
N HIS A 59 5.32 -0.93 15.88
CA HIS A 59 4.48 0.26 15.80
C HIS A 59 3.04 0.01 16.25
N GLU A 60 2.50 0.92 17.07
CA GLU A 60 1.11 0.88 17.50
C GLU A 60 0.24 1.71 16.53
N GLU A 61 -0.69 1.06 15.84
CA GLU A 61 -1.65 1.70 14.95
C GLU A 61 -3.10 1.48 15.39
N THR A 62 -3.90 2.54 15.37
CA THR A 62 -5.34 2.45 15.70
C THR A 62 -6.19 2.02 14.51
N GLY A 63 -5.66 2.17 13.30
CA GLY A 63 -6.35 1.96 12.04
C GLY A 63 -7.38 3.05 11.73
N GLN A 64 -7.81 3.07 10.47
CA GLN A 64 -8.75 4.07 9.95
C GLN A 64 -9.94 3.36 9.28
N THR A 65 -11.16 3.59 9.77
CA THR A 65 -12.38 3.03 9.17
C THR A 65 -12.84 3.82 7.94
N VAL A 66 -13.73 3.26 7.12
CA VAL A 66 -14.37 4.01 6.03
C VAL A 66 -15.18 5.19 6.57
N GLY A 67 -15.84 5.02 7.72
CA GLY A 67 -16.65 6.06 8.34
C GLY A 67 -15.84 7.26 8.82
N GLU A 68 -14.63 7.04 9.33
CA GLU A 68 -13.68 8.10 9.68
C GLU A 68 -13.13 8.75 8.40
N TYR A 69 -12.67 7.93 7.45
CA TYR A 69 -12.11 8.40 6.19
C TYR A 69 -13.05 9.34 5.44
N VAL A 70 -14.34 9.01 5.31
CA VAL A 70 -15.33 9.82 4.58
C VAL A 70 -15.63 11.16 5.27
N LYS A 71 -15.39 11.29 6.58
CA LYS A 71 -15.63 12.52 7.34
C LYS A 71 -14.47 13.52 7.25
N MET A 72 -13.29 13.07 6.84
CA MET A 72 -12.13 13.94 6.68
C MET A 72 -12.38 14.96 5.55
N SER A 73 -11.95 16.20 5.76
CA SER A 73 -11.88 17.20 4.70
C SER A 73 -10.74 16.83 3.75
N LYS A 74 -11.01 16.76 2.45
CA LYS A 74 -10.01 16.32 1.46
C LYS A 74 -10.04 17.19 0.22
N THR A 75 -8.91 17.24 -0.46
CA THR A 75 -8.85 17.68 -1.84
C THR A 75 -9.68 16.71 -2.69
N ILE A 76 -10.82 17.18 -3.18
CA ILE A 76 -11.71 16.38 -4.04
C ILE A 76 -11.22 16.55 -5.48
N PRO A 77 -10.94 15.47 -6.20
CA PRO A 77 -10.60 15.55 -7.62
C PRO A 77 -11.70 16.27 -8.39
N THR A 78 -11.29 17.23 -9.20
CA THR A 78 -12.16 17.89 -10.18
C THR A 78 -11.60 17.60 -11.57
N SER A 79 -12.44 17.67 -12.60
CA SER A 79 -12.00 17.43 -13.99
C SER A 79 -11.08 18.52 -14.55
N THR A 80 -10.72 19.54 -13.76
CA THR A 80 -10.05 20.76 -14.23
C THR A 80 -8.72 21.07 -13.52
N HIS A 81 -8.33 20.29 -12.50
CA HIS A 81 -7.10 20.52 -11.74
C HIS A 81 -6.28 19.24 -11.61
N GLU A 82 -4.96 19.39 -11.66
CA GLU A 82 -4.02 18.33 -11.28
C GLU A 82 -4.29 17.95 -9.82
N LEU A 83 -4.51 16.65 -9.58
CA LEU A 83 -4.84 16.17 -8.24
C LEU A 83 -3.58 16.09 -7.36
N PHE A 84 -2.49 15.56 -7.92
CA PHE A 84 -1.23 15.36 -7.21
C PHE A 84 -0.02 15.67 -8.11
N CYS A 85 1.04 16.20 -7.52
CA CYS A 85 2.35 16.37 -8.15
C CYS A 85 3.35 15.43 -7.50
N ILE A 86 3.98 14.58 -8.31
CA ILE A 86 4.74 13.44 -7.83
C ILE A 86 6.16 13.49 -8.42
N GLY A 87 7.17 13.75 -7.59
CA GLY A 87 8.59 13.64 -7.95
C GLY A 87 9.15 12.25 -7.66
N VAL A 88 9.87 11.65 -8.61
CA VAL A 88 10.53 10.34 -8.41
C VAL A 88 12.05 10.49 -8.58
N THR A 89 12.83 9.83 -7.73
CA THR A 89 14.29 9.89 -7.75
C THR A 89 14.95 8.52 -7.54
N MET A 90 16.21 8.41 -7.96
CA MET A 90 17.11 7.30 -7.60
C MET A 90 18.12 7.71 -6.51
N ALA A 91 17.98 8.91 -5.95
CA ALA A 91 18.79 9.37 -4.83
C ALA A 91 18.17 8.88 -3.51
N ASP A 92 19.01 8.50 -2.56
CA ASP A 92 18.57 8.15 -1.21
C ASP A 92 18.00 9.38 -0.47
N LEU A 93 16.96 9.20 0.35
CA LEU A 93 16.22 10.30 0.99
C LEU A 93 16.38 10.28 2.51
N TYR A 94 16.71 11.45 3.05
CA TYR A 94 16.91 11.71 4.47
C TYR A 94 16.09 12.96 4.84
N PRO A 95 14.94 12.82 5.53
CA PRO A 95 14.10 13.97 5.88
C PRO A 95 14.82 14.97 6.81
N GLN A 96 15.68 14.45 7.69
CA GLN A 96 16.46 15.22 8.66
C GLN A 96 17.84 14.56 8.86
N ALA A 97 18.80 15.31 9.40
CA ALA A 97 20.19 14.87 9.51
C ALA A 97 20.41 13.69 10.48
N ASP A 98 19.47 13.47 11.41
CA ASP A 98 19.51 12.46 12.46
C ASP A 98 18.50 11.31 12.25
N TRP A 99 17.80 11.29 11.12
CA TRP A 99 16.89 10.21 10.73
C TRP A 99 17.63 9.12 9.95
N ASN A 100 17.05 7.90 9.91
CA ASN A 100 17.55 6.81 9.06
C ASN A 100 17.33 7.14 7.58
N PHE A 101 16.28 6.64 6.95
CA PHE A 101 15.94 6.95 5.56
C PHE A 101 14.43 6.85 5.37
N VAL A 102 13.93 7.34 4.24
CA VAL A 102 12.54 7.12 3.82
C VAL A 102 12.48 6.66 2.37
N TYR A 103 11.48 5.83 2.03
CA TYR A 103 11.16 5.52 0.64
C TYR A 103 10.45 6.69 -0.07
N GLY A 104 9.80 7.55 0.70
CA GLY A 104 9.24 8.80 0.20
C GLY A 104 8.70 9.67 1.33
N GLU A 105 8.27 10.88 0.96
CA GLU A 105 7.60 11.81 1.86
C GLU A 105 6.52 12.56 1.07
N ALA A 106 5.43 12.91 1.76
CA ALA A 106 4.29 13.57 1.15
C ALA A 106 3.77 14.74 2.01
N ASP A 107 3.50 15.86 1.34
CA ASP A 107 2.64 16.92 1.84
C ASP A 107 1.23 16.70 1.28
N ILE A 108 0.40 16.00 2.05
CA ILE A 108 -0.96 15.60 1.66
C ILE A 108 -1.85 16.84 1.43
N ASP A 109 -1.66 17.91 2.20
CA ASP A 109 -2.46 19.14 2.08
C ASP A 109 -2.18 19.86 0.75
N ARG A 110 -0.95 19.77 0.25
CA ARG A 110 -0.56 20.33 -1.06
C ARG A 110 -0.71 19.34 -2.20
N GLY A 111 -0.95 18.06 -1.91
CA GLY A 111 -0.97 17.00 -2.92
C GLY A 111 0.39 16.80 -3.58
N ILE A 112 1.48 17.00 -2.85
CA ILE A 112 2.85 16.85 -3.37
C ILE A 112 3.52 15.69 -2.65
N GLY A 113 4.26 14.86 -3.38
CA GLY A 113 5.20 13.94 -2.75
C GLY A 113 6.48 13.73 -3.55
N LEU A 114 7.43 13.07 -2.89
CA LEU A 114 8.73 12.69 -3.44
C LEU A 114 9.01 11.24 -3.04
N TRP A 115 9.36 10.38 -4.00
CA TRP A 115 9.68 8.97 -3.76
C TRP A 115 11.03 8.61 -4.33
N SER A 116 11.73 7.73 -3.63
CA SER A 116 12.98 7.16 -4.06
C SER A 116 12.88 5.67 -4.31
N PHE A 117 13.45 5.24 -5.43
CA PHE A 117 13.63 3.82 -5.73
C PHE A 117 15.06 3.34 -5.45
N ALA A 118 15.91 4.17 -4.84
CA ALA A 118 17.32 3.86 -4.59
C ALA A 118 17.51 2.55 -3.80
N ARG A 119 16.72 2.41 -2.72
CA ARG A 119 16.79 1.29 -1.78
C ARG A 119 16.00 0.06 -2.22
N LEU A 120 15.31 0.12 -3.36
CA LEU A 120 14.57 -1.05 -3.86
C LEU A 120 15.48 -2.05 -4.57
N ASP A 121 16.68 -1.60 -4.98
CA ASP A 121 17.73 -2.46 -5.49
C ASP A 121 18.30 -3.33 -4.35
N PRO A 122 18.23 -4.67 -4.43
CA PRO A 122 18.80 -5.57 -3.43
C PRO A 122 20.31 -5.42 -3.23
N LEU A 123 21.00 -4.73 -4.15
CA LEU A 123 22.43 -4.43 -4.04
C LEU A 123 22.69 -3.08 -3.33
N PHE A 124 21.67 -2.36 -2.88
CA PHE A 124 21.82 -1.09 -2.18
C PHE A 124 22.21 -1.28 -0.70
N PRO A 125 23.11 -0.44 -0.14
CA PRO A 125 23.92 0.55 -0.84
C PRO A 125 25.02 -0.13 -1.66
N LEU A 126 25.18 0.31 -2.91
CA LEU A 126 26.21 -0.23 -3.79
C LEU A 126 27.60 -0.01 -3.18
N THR A 127 28.33 -1.09 -2.93
CA THR A 127 29.77 -1.00 -2.65
C THR A 127 30.54 -0.61 -3.93
N GLU A 128 31.79 -0.13 -3.79
CA GLU A 128 32.65 0.17 -4.94
C GLU A 128 32.82 -1.04 -5.88
N GLU A 129 32.75 -2.26 -5.36
CA GLU A 129 32.83 -3.49 -6.15
C GLU A 129 31.52 -3.83 -6.87
N GLN A 130 30.38 -3.46 -6.29
CA GLN A 130 29.04 -3.70 -6.82
C GLN A 130 28.54 -2.62 -7.78
N GLN A 131 29.17 -1.44 -7.82
CA GLN A 131 28.74 -0.30 -8.66
C GLN A 131 28.59 -0.63 -10.16
N TRP A 132 29.25 -1.70 -10.64
CA TRP A 132 29.21 -2.16 -12.03
C TRP A 132 28.39 -3.45 -12.23
N GLN A 133 27.80 -4.00 -11.17
CA GLN A 133 26.96 -5.19 -11.27
C GLN A 133 25.63 -4.82 -11.92
N ILE A 134 25.27 -5.59 -12.93
CA ILE A 134 24.00 -5.45 -13.64
C ILE A 134 23.02 -6.42 -12.96
N PRO A 135 21.89 -5.93 -12.40
CA PRO A 135 20.92 -6.81 -11.78
C PRO A 135 20.40 -7.86 -12.76
N THR A 136 20.21 -9.09 -12.27
CA THR A 136 19.62 -10.19 -13.03
C THR A 136 18.19 -9.86 -13.45
N GLU A 137 17.63 -10.61 -14.41
CA GLU A 137 16.23 -10.41 -14.81
C GLU A 137 15.26 -10.59 -13.63
N GLU A 138 15.49 -11.60 -12.79
CA GLU A 138 14.71 -11.84 -11.57
C GLU A 138 14.79 -10.66 -10.59
N GLN A 139 15.99 -10.12 -10.35
CA GLN A 139 16.16 -8.93 -9.52
C GLN A 139 15.47 -7.71 -10.13
N ARG A 140 15.51 -7.52 -11.45
CA ARG A 140 14.81 -6.42 -12.13
C ARG A 140 13.30 -6.54 -11.99
N ILE A 141 12.76 -7.75 -12.09
CA ILE A 141 11.33 -8.03 -11.88
C ILE A 141 10.94 -7.72 -10.43
N LEU A 142 11.75 -8.14 -9.45
CA LEU A 142 11.54 -7.83 -8.03
C LEU A 142 11.59 -6.32 -7.76
N ILE A 143 12.63 -5.63 -8.22
CA ILE A 143 12.77 -4.17 -8.11
C ILE A 143 11.55 -3.47 -8.72
N LEU A 144 11.08 -3.92 -9.88
CA LEU A 144 9.89 -3.37 -10.52
C LEU A 144 8.62 -3.60 -9.70
N LYS A 145 8.43 -4.81 -9.15
CA LYS A 145 7.30 -5.13 -8.26
C LYS A 145 7.30 -4.21 -7.04
N ARG A 146 8.44 -4.10 -6.35
CA ARG A 146 8.62 -3.21 -5.20
C ARG A 146 8.37 -1.75 -5.57
N ALA A 147 8.90 -1.27 -6.70
CA ALA A 147 8.71 0.11 -7.14
C ALA A 147 7.25 0.43 -7.44
N ILE A 148 6.52 -0.49 -8.07
CA ILE A 148 5.08 -0.35 -8.31
C ILE A 148 4.33 -0.34 -6.98
N GLY A 149 4.61 -1.29 -6.08
CA GLY A 149 3.97 -1.40 -4.78
C GLY A 149 4.13 -0.13 -3.94
N VAL A 150 5.38 0.30 -3.73
CA VAL A 150 5.70 1.53 -2.99
C VAL A 150 5.07 2.75 -3.64
N PHE A 151 5.21 2.90 -4.96
CA PHE A 151 4.61 4.06 -5.65
C PHE A 151 3.09 4.13 -5.45
N LEU A 152 2.39 2.99 -5.57
CA LEU A 152 0.95 2.95 -5.40
C LEU A 152 0.54 3.17 -3.94
N HIS A 153 1.24 2.55 -2.99
CA HIS A 153 1.02 2.73 -1.55
C HIS A 153 1.05 4.22 -1.18
N GLU A 154 2.07 4.92 -1.64
CA GLU A 154 2.28 6.31 -1.30
C GLU A 154 1.36 7.26 -2.08
N LEU A 155 1.06 6.94 -3.33
CA LEU A 155 -0.01 7.64 -4.08
C LEU A 155 -1.34 7.55 -3.32
N ILE A 156 -1.63 6.40 -2.71
CA ILE A 156 -2.86 6.20 -1.93
C ILE A 156 -2.82 7.02 -0.63
N HIS A 157 -1.66 7.20 0.01
CA HIS A 157 -1.51 8.14 1.13
C HIS A 157 -1.91 9.57 0.78
N LEU A 158 -1.68 10.03 -0.46
CA LEU A 158 -2.10 11.37 -0.90
C LEU A 158 -3.64 11.56 -0.91
N PHE A 159 -4.42 10.47 -0.89
CA PHE A 159 -5.86 10.52 -0.66
C PHE A 159 -6.26 10.61 0.82
N GLY A 160 -5.29 10.81 1.73
CA GLY A 160 -5.47 10.84 3.18
C GLY A 160 -5.76 9.47 3.79
N MET A 161 -5.33 8.39 3.14
CA MET A 161 -5.50 7.04 3.66
C MET A 161 -4.33 6.71 4.61
N GLU A 162 -4.62 6.19 5.79
CA GLU A 162 -3.60 5.63 6.70
C GLU A 162 -3.33 4.16 6.35
N HIS A 163 -2.27 3.60 6.95
CA HIS A 163 -2.03 2.16 6.88
C HIS A 163 -3.27 1.34 7.29
N CYS A 164 -3.43 0.20 6.62
CA CYS A 164 -4.50 -0.73 6.85
C CYS A 164 -4.07 -1.79 7.85
N ILE A 165 -4.86 -1.97 8.90
CA ILE A 165 -4.66 -3.03 9.90
C ILE A 165 -5.76 -4.09 9.85
N TYR A 166 -6.66 -4.04 8.87
CA TYR A 166 -7.87 -4.87 8.84
C TYR A 166 -7.68 -6.15 8.04
N TYR A 167 -7.00 -6.07 6.90
CA TYR A 167 -6.85 -7.14 5.91
C TYR A 167 -5.42 -7.12 5.38
N LEU A 168 -4.98 -8.23 4.78
CA LEU A 168 -3.84 -8.22 3.87
C LEU A 168 -4.15 -7.26 2.71
N CYS A 169 -3.30 -6.26 2.51
CA CYS A 169 -3.59 -5.10 1.69
C CYS A 169 -2.29 -4.42 1.26
N MET A 170 -2.28 -3.85 0.05
CA MET A 170 -1.20 -2.96 -0.41
C MET A 170 -0.88 -1.82 0.57
N MET A 171 -1.86 -1.41 1.38
CA MET A 171 -1.74 -0.34 2.37
C MET A 171 -1.29 -0.84 3.75
N ASN A 172 -0.82 -2.07 3.92
CA ASN A 172 -0.23 -2.47 5.21
C ASN A 172 1.09 -1.73 5.42
N GLY A 173 1.39 -1.34 6.66
CA GLY A 173 2.70 -0.75 6.98
C GLY A 173 3.82 -1.78 6.81
N THR A 174 5.05 -1.29 6.63
CA THR A 174 6.22 -2.10 6.30
C THR A 174 7.44 -1.61 7.05
N GLU A 175 8.10 -2.50 7.80
CA GLU A 175 9.38 -2.19 8.45
C GLU A 175 10.57 -2.62 7.59
N HIS A 176 10.45 -3.76 6.89
CA HIS A 176 11.56 -4.37 6.13
C HIS A 176 11.12 -4.96 4.79
N GLU A 177 12.10 -5.35 3.97
CA GLU A 177 11.87 -5.76 2.59
C GLU A 177 11.08 -7.06 2.44
N GLU A 178 11.28 -8.02 3.35
CA GLU A 178 10.55 -9.27 3.34
C GLU A 178 9.06 -9.06 3.65
N GLU A 179 8.73 -8.14 4.57
CA GLU A 179 7.35 -7.73 4.83
C GLU A 179 6.76 -7.02 3.60
N MET A 180 7.53 -6.17 2.91
CA MET A 180 7.10 -5.52 1.67
C MET A 180 6.76 -6.52 0.56
N ASP A 181 7.59 -7.54 0.38
CA ASP A 181 7.46 -8.51 -0.71
C ASP A 181 6.25 -9.44 -0.54
N GLU A 182 5.78 -9.63 0.70
CA GLU A 182 4.58 -10.38 1.08
C GLU A 182 3.28 -9.59 0.85
N GLN A 183 3.36 -8.27 0.63
CA GLN A 183 2.18 -7.44 0.40
C GLN A 183 1.63 -7.58 -1.02
N PRO A 184 0.28 -7.62 -1.17
CA PRO A 184 -0.33 -7.74 -2.48
C PRO A 184 -0.35 -6.42 -3.23
N LEU A 185 -0.47 -6.49 -4.56
CA LEU A 185 -0.74 -5.31 -5.42
C LEU A 185 -2.22 -4.92 -5.50
N TYR A 186 -3.07 -5.37 -4.56
CA TYR A 186 -4.48 -4.99 -4.51
C TYR A 186 -4.87 -4.28 -3.20
N LEU A 187 -5.90 -3.45 -3.28
CA LEU A 187 -6.57 -2.88 -2.11
C LEU A 187 -7.59 -3.86 -1.54
N CYS A 188 -7.59 -4.00 -0.22
CA CYS A 188 -8.64 -4.73 0.50
C CYS A 188 -10.00 -3.99 0.44
N PRO A 189 -11.11 -4.59 0.91
CA PRO A 189 -12.45 -4.01 0.80
C PRO A 189 -12.58 -2.65 1.48
N VAL A 190 -11.89 -2.47 2.63
CA VAL A 190 -11.89 -1.22 3.39
C VAL A 190 -11.20 -0.12 2.57
N CYS A 191 -9.98 -0.37 2.11
CA CYS A 191 -9.19 0.61 1.38
C CYS A 191 -9.77 0.90 -0.02
N LEU A 192 -10.25 -0.12 -0.74
CA LEU A 192 -10.91 0.06 -2.03
C LEU A 192 -12.17 0.92 -1.89
N ARG A 193 -12.96 0.71 -0.84
CA ARG A 193 -14.13 1.55 -0.57
C ARG A 193 -13.76 2.99 -0.22
N LYS A 194 -12.70 3.19 0.57
CA LYS A 194 -12.17 4.53 0.84
C LYS A 194 -11.76 5.22 -0.47
N LEU A 195 -10.95 4.57 -1.30
CA LEU A 195 -10.54 5.11 -2.60
C LEU A 195 -11.74 5.45 -3.48
N TYR A 196 -12.71 4.53 -3.59
CA TYR A 196 -13.94 4.77 -4.34
C TYR A 196 -14.70 6.01 -3.85
N SER A 197 -14.81 6.22 -2.54
CA SER A 197 -15.49 7.41 -2.00
C SER A 197 -14.81 8.75 -2.37
N SER A 198 -13.50 8.72 -2.66
CA SER A 198 -12.76 9.89 -3.13
C SER A 198 -12.90 10.12 -4.63
N LEU A 199 -13.17 9.06 -5.39
CA LEU A 199 -13.16 9.08 -6.86
C LEU A 199 -14.56 8.91 -7.50
N GLU A 200 -15.61 8.61 -6.74
CA GLU A 200 -16.96 8.35 -7.27
C GLU A 200 -17.56 9.52 -8.07
N LYS A 201 -17.02 10.74 -7.89
CA LYS A 201 -17.44 11.95 -8.61
C LYS A 201 -16.76 12.14 -9.97
N VAL A 202 -15.76 11.34 -10.31
CA VAL A 202 -14.93 11.50 -11.53
C VAL A 202 -14.94 10.27 -12.45
N ASP A 203 -16.07 9.57 -12.53
CA ASP A 203 -16.28 8.37 -13.38
C ASP A 203 -15.17 7.30 -13.21
N PHE A 204 -14.84 7.02 -11.95
CA PHE A 204 -13.81 6.05 -11.63
C PHE A 204 -14.27 4.62 -11.83
N ASP A 205 -13.59 3.93 -12.76
CA ASP A 205 -13.83 2.54 -13.11
C ASP A 205 -12.86 1.61 -12.36
N VAL A 206 -13.37 1.00 -11.30
CA VAL A 206 -12.66 0.03 -10.46
C VAL A 206 -12.25 -1.22 -11.25
N ILE A 207 -13.09 -1.67 -12.19
CA ILE A 207 -12.81 -2.86 -13.01
C ILE A 207 -11.62 -2.56 -13.92
N ARG A 208 -11.63 -1.39 -14.58
CA ARG A 208 -10.52 -0.96 -15.44
C ARG A 208 -9.21 -0.82 -14.65
N MET A 209 -9.26 -0.31 -13.42
CA MET A 209 -8.08 -0.23 -12.55
C MET A 209 -7.47 -1.62 -12.32
N TYR A 210 -8.27 -2.58 -11.85
CA TYR A 210 -7.77 -3.94 -11.56
C TYR A 210 -7.37 -4.70 -12.83
N GLN A 211 -8.04 -4.48 -13.96
CA GLN A 211 -7.61 -5.05 -15.24
C GLN A 211 -6.21 -4.53 -15.62
N GLY A 212 -5.94 -3.23 -15.43
CA GLY A 212 -4.64 -2.66 -15.67
C GLY A 212 -3.54 -3.26 -14.77
N ILE A 213 -3.84 -3.45 -13.48
CA ILE A 213 -2.93 -4.13 -12.54
C ILE A 213 -2.65 -5.57 -13.02
N LEU A 214 -3.71 -6.33 -13.36
CA LEU A 214 -3.59 -7.70 -13.84
C LEU A 214 -2.77 -7.80 -15.14
N ASP A 215 -2.94 -6.86 -16.07
CA ASP A 215 -2.18 -6.83 -17.32
C ASP A 215 -0.69 -6.60 -17.06
N VAL A 216 -0.35 -5.75 -16.07
CA VAL A 216 1.04 -5.54 -15.62
C VAL A 216 1.58 -6.82 -14.96
N CYS A 217 0.82 -7.43 -14.05
CA CYS A 217 1.22 -8.69 -13.39
C CYS A 217 1.50 -9.79 -14.41
N LYS A 218 0.63 -9.96 -15.41
CA LYS A 218 0.83 -10.93 -16.51
C LYS A 218 2.03 -10.60 -17.38
N LYS A 219 2.23 -9.33 -17.72
CA LYS A 219 3.34 -8.87 -18.57
C LYS A 219 4.70 -9.14 -17.93
N PHE A 220 4.82 -8.93 -16.63
CA PHE A 220 6.08 -9.09 -15.88
C PHE A 220 6.16 -10.37 -15.07
N ASN A 221 5.17 -11.26 -15.20
CA ASN A 221 5.11 -12.57 -14.54
C ASN A 221 5.17 -12.50 -13.01
N PHE A 222 4.41 -11.56 -12.43
CA PHE A 222 4.16 -11.52 -10.98
C PHE A 222 3.19 -12.65 -10.64
N LYS A 223 3.73 -13.84 -10.39
CA LYS A 223 2.98 -15.11 -10.40
C LYS A 223 1.82 -15.15 -9.39
N GLU A 224 2.03 -14.62 -8.19
CA GLU A 224 1.01 -14.67 -7.12
C GLU A 224 -0.13 -13.67 -7.35
N GLU A 225 0.15 -12.54 -8.01
CA GLU A 225 -0.83 -11.49 -8.32
C GLU A 225 -1.52 -11.65 -9.67
N ALA A 226 -1.05 -12.59 -10.50
CA ALA A 226 -1.58 -12.83 -11.85
C ALA A 226 -2.65 -13.94 -11.92
N GLU A 227 -2.84 -14.68 -10.84
CA GLU A 227 -3.84 -15.75 -10.66
C GLU A 227 -5.12 -15.23 -9.97
#